data_AF-A0A1Q5WM96-F1
#
_entry.id   AF-A0A1Q5WM96-F1
#
_cell.length_a   1.000
_cell.length_b   1.000
_cell.length_c   1.000
_cell.angle_alpha   90.00
_cell.angle_beta   90.00
_cell.angle_gamma   90.00
#
_symmetry.space_group_name_H-M   'P 1'
#
loop_
_entity.id
_entity.type
_entity.pdbx_description
1 polymer ?
#
loop_
_entity_poly.entity_id
_entity_poly.type
_entity_poly.pdbx_seq_one_letter_code
_entity_poly.pdbx_strand_id
1 'polypeptide(L)'
;MDEIFAVRITGFPTKLLDSILSFLPEVRRYKIQKYQFIPDQLRSVTDDMLIRVALFRILHLPIIKLRLDLGFYGKPFLLGHEWNIGFNFSHSGSG
;
A
#
# COMPACT_ATOMS: atom_id res chain seq x y z
N MET A 1 8.57 15.00 -12.81
CA MET A 1 9.72 14.08 -12.78
C MET A 1 9.18 12.78 -12.24
N ASP A 2 9.37 11.69 -12.96
CA ASP A 2 8.73 10.42 -12.62
C ASP A 2 9.71 9.60 -11.77
N GLU A 3 9.24 9.11 -10.62
CA GLU A 3 10.00 8.25 -9.72
C GLU A 3 9.43 6.82 -9.73
N ILE A 4 10.32 5.83 -9.73
CA ILE A 4 9.96 4.42 -9.69
C ILE A 4 10.45 3.82 -8.39
N PHE A 5 9.51 3.24 -7.63
CA PHE A 5 9.79 2.49 -6.42
C PHE A 5 9.50 1.02 -6.65
N ALA A 6 10.38 0.15 -6.19
CA ALA A 6 10.23 -1.29 -6.30
C ALA A 6 10.64 -1.98 -5.00
N VAL A 7 9.96 -3.06 -4.67
CA VAL A 7 10.26 -3.89 -3.51
C VAL A 7 10.26 -5.36 -3.95
N ARG A 8 11.26 -6.10 -3.49
CA ARG A 8 11.31 -7.55 -3.66
C ARG A 8 10.99 -8.19 -2.32
N ILE A 9 9.88 -8.93 -2.25
CA ILE A 9 9.51 -9.69 -1.05
C ILE A 9 10.36 -10.97 -1.03
N THR A 10 11.50 -10.94 -0.33
CA THR A 10 12.36 -12.12 -0.11
C THR A 10 11.98 -12.88 1.15
N GLY A 11 11.24 -12.23 2.05
CA GLY A 11 10.69 -12.77 3.29
C GLY A 11 9.77 -11.73 3.91
N PHE A 12 8.82 -12.19 4.73
CA PHE A 12 7.89 -11.29 5.42
C PHE A 12 7.70 -11.75 6.87
N PRO A 13 7.79 -10.86 7.86
CA PRO A 13 7.57 -11.20 9.26
C PRO A 13 6.07 -11.42 9.50
N THR A 14 5.55 -12.59 9.13
CA THR A 14 4.11 -12.91 9.22
C THR A 14 3.55 -12.74 10.62
N LYS A 15 4.36 -12.95 11.66
CA LYS A 15 4.01 -12.70 13.07
C LYS A 15 3.64 -11.23 13.37
N LEU A 16 4.11 -10.29 12.55
CA LEU A 16 3.81 -8.87 12.67
C LEU A 16 2.68 -8.42 11.77
N LEU A 17 2.08 -9.32 10.97
CA LEU A 17 1.09 -8.95 9.96
C LEU A 17 -0.08 -8.17 10.55
N ASP A 18 -0.65 -8.61 11.66
CA ASP A 18 -1.75 -7.89 12.33
C ASP A 18 -1.34 -6.51 12.83
N SER A 19 -0.12 -6.38 13.35
CA SER A 19 0.43 -5.08 13.76
C SER A 19 0.62 -4.16 12.56
N ILE A 20 1.05 -4.69 11.41
CA ILE A 20 1.22 -3.89 10.19
C ILE A 20 -0.14 -3.47 9.63
N LEU A 21 -1.11 -4.40 9.61
CA LEU A 21 -2.49 -4.14 9.21
C LEU A 21 -3.18 -3.10 10.10
N SER A 22 -2.71 -2.92 11.34
CA SER A 22 -3.23 -1.91 12.26
C SER A 22 -3.04 -0.47 11.76
N PHE A 23 -2.02 -0.23 10.92
CA PHE A 23 -1.75 1.08 10.30
C PHE A 23 -2.64 1.38 9.09
N LEU A 24 -3.39 0.39 8.60
CA LEU A 24 -4.26 0.55 7.45
C LEU A 24 -5.69 0.95 7.86
N PRO A 25 -6.40 1.73 7.03
CA PRO A 25 -7.83 1.98 7.20
C PRO A 25 -8.60 0.66 7.31
N GLU A 26 -9.66 0.66 8.13
CA GLU A 26 -10.44 -0.55 8.45
C GLU A 26 -10.94 -1.30 7.21
N VAL A 27 -11.47 -0.57 6.22
CA VAL A 27 -11.93 -1.15 4.95
C VAL A 27 -10.81 -1.91 4.24
N ARG A 28 -9.58 -1.38 4.28
CA ARG A 28 -8.41 -2.00 3.65
C ARG A 28 -7.94 -3.22 4.44
N ARG A 29 -7.89 -3.11 5.77
CA ARG A 29 -7.60 -4.23 6.68
C ARG A 29 -8.54 -5.41 6.44
N TYR A 30 -9.85 -5.15 6.42
CA TYR A 30 -10.88 -6.16 6.19
C TYR A 30 -10.72 -6.86 4.83
N LYS A 31 -10.46 -6.09 3.77
CA LYS A 31 -10.23 -6.66 2.43
C LYS A 31 -9.02 -7.58 2.42
N ILE A 32 -7.93 -7.19 3.07
CA ILE A 32 -6.70 -7.99 3.11
C ILE A 32 -6.92 -9.28 3.91
N GLN A 33 -7.58 -9.19 5.08
CA GLN A 33 -7.87 -10.37 5.91
C GLN A 33 -8.76 -11.41 5.22
N LYS A 34 -9.48 -11.02 4.16
CA LYS A 34 -10.31 -11.93 3.34
C LYS A 34 -9.56 -12.72 2.28
N TYR A 35 -8.29 -12.42 2.00
CA TYR A 35 -7.54 -13.23 1.03
C TYR A 35 -7.36 -14.65 1.55
N GLN A 36 -7.66 -15.64 0.69
CA GLN A 36 -7.50 -17.06 1.00
C GLN A 36 -6.04 -17.45 1.22
N PHE A 37 -5.12 -16.82 0.49
CA PHE A 37 -3.71 -17.17 0.50
C PHE A 37 -2.87 -16.09 1.19
N ILE A 38 -2.04 -16.50 2.15
CA ILE A 38 -1.09 -15.60 2.84
C ILE A 38 -0.24 -14.80 1.84
N PRO A 39 0.33 -15.37 0.75
CA PRO A 39 1.05 -14.60 -0.25
C PRO A 39 0.29 -13.39 -0.79
N ASP A 40 -1.03 -13.48 -0.98
CA ASP A 40 -1.84 -12.35 -1.47
C ASP A 40 -2.03 -11.28 -0.39
N GLN A 41 -2.17 -11.70 0.87
CA GLN A 41 -2.14 -10.76 2.00
C GLN A 41 -0.83 -10.00 2.04
N LEU A 42 0.29 -10.72 1.92
CA LEU A 42 1.63 -10.14 1.96
C LEU A 42 1.88 -9.17 0.81
N ARG A 43 1.50 -9.56 -0.41
CA ARG A 43 1.57 -8.67 -1.59
C ARG A 43 0.77 -7.39 -1.30
N SER A 44 -0.51 -7.54 -0.94
CA SER A 44 -1.39 -6.40 -0.74
C SER A 44 -0.94 -5.43 0.36
N VAL A 45 -0.41 -5.95 1.48
CA VAL A 45 0.17 -5.11 2.55
C VAL A 45 1.44 -4.42 2.08
N THR A 46 2.31 -5.16 1.38
CA THR A 46 3.58 -4.62 0.89
C THR A 46 3.33 -3.49 -0.12
N ASP A 47 2.34 -3.64 -1.00
CA ASP A 47 1.97 -2.62 -1.97
C ASP A 47 1.51 -1.33 -1.29
N ASP A 48 0.64 -1.45 -0.27
CA ASP A 48 0.16 -0.29 0.49
C ASP A 48 1.30 0.41 1.23
N MET A 49 2.19 -0.36 1.86
CA MET A 49 3.36 0.18 2.55
C MET A 49 4.34 0.85 1.58
N LEU A 50 4.57 0.27 0.40
CA LEU A 50 5.42 0.86 -0.63
C LEU A 50 4.86 2.21 -1.10
N ILE A 51 3.55 2.28 -1.34
CA ILE A 51 2.87 3.55 -1.71
C ILE A 51 3.07 4.58 -0.61
N ARG A 52 2.85 4.22 0.66
CA ARG A 52 3.03 5.14 1.80
C ARG A 52 4.45 5.65 1.92
N VAL A 53 5.44 4.77 1.76
CA VAL A 53 6.86 5.15 1.79
C VAL A 53 7.22 6.04 0.59
N ALA A 54 6.76 5.71 -0.61
CA ALA A 54 6.98 6.52 -1.80
C ALA A 54 6.38 7.94 -1.63
N LEU A 55 5.13 8.02 -1.17
CA LEU A 55 4.47 9.29 -0.91
C LEU A 55 5.15 10.08 0.22
N PHE A 56 5.60 9.43 1.29
CA PHE A 56 6.42 10.08 2.31
C PHE A 56 7.69 10.69 1.72
N ARG A 57 8.38 9.97 0.83
CA ARG A 57 9.63 10.47 0.20
C ARG A 57 9.39 11.64 -0.74
N ILE A 58 8.27 11.64 -1.47
CA ILE A 58 7.92 12.69 -2.43
C ILE A 58 7.36 13.94 -1.72
N LEU A 59 6.46 13.74 -0.75
CA LEU A 59 5.71 14.83 -0.10
C LEU A 59 6.32 15.31 1.21
N HIS A 60 7.25 14.56 1.79
CA HIS A 60 7.79 14.78 3.14
C HIS A 60 6.70 14.86 4.23
N LEU A 61 5.54 14.25 3.99
CA LEU A 61 4.44 14.19 4.94
C LEU A 61 4.50 12.90 5.78
N PRO A 62 4.35 12.98 7.11
CA PRO A 62 4.28 11.79 7.96
C PRO A 62 3.26 10.76 7.44
N ILE A 63 3.61 9.47 7.47
CA ILE A 63 2.76 8.39 6.94
C ILE A 63 1.34 8.41 7.53
N ILE A 64 1.21 8.80 8.81
CA ILE A 64 -0.09 8.91 9.49
C ILE A 64 -1.00 10.03 8.94
N LYS A 65 -0.43 11.01 8.24
CA LYS A 65 -1.18 12.08 7.56
C LYS A 65 -1.58 11.70 6.14
N LEU A 66 -1.01 10.65 5.57
CA LEU A 66 -1.35 10.17 4.23
C LEU A 66 -2.70 9.44 4.27
N ARG A 67 -3.71 10.04 3.64
CA ARG A 67 -5.04 9.46 3.49
C ARG A 67 -5.19 8.87 2.10
N LEU A 68 -5.18 7.54 2.00
CA LEU A 68 -5.38 6.81 0.77
C LEU A 68 -6.83 6.33 0.69
N ASP A 69 -7.42 6.41 -0.49
CA ASP A 69 -8.72 5.84 -0.80
C ASP A 69 -8.66 5.03 -2.10
N LEU A 70 -9.71 4.27 -2.42
CA LEU A 70 -9.80 3.41 -3.59
C LEU A 70 -10.84 3.96 -4.56
N GLY A 71 -10.44 4.14 -5.82
CA GLY A 71 -11.37 4.49 -6.88
C GLY A 71 -12.31 3.32 -7.22
N PHE A 72 -13.27 3.55 -8.11
CA PHE A 72 -14.26 2.55 -8.56
C PHE A 72 -13.66 1.21 -8.99
N TYR A 73 -12.45 1.21 -9.56
CA TYR A 73 -11.74 0.01 -10.02
C TYR A 73 -10.74 -0.56 -9.00
N GLY A 74 -10.76 -0.07 -7.77
CA GLY A 74 -9.82 -0.48 -6.72
C GLY A 74 -8.41 0.12 -6.85
N LYS A 75 -8.21 1.09 -7.77
CA LYS A 75 -6.95 1.83 -7.89
C LYS A 75 -6.84 2.81 -6.70
N PRO A 76 -5.77 2.73 -5.88
CA PRO A 76 -5.55 3.67 -4.80
C PRO A 76 -5.22 5.06 -5.35
N PHE A 77 -5.68 6.07 -4.64
CA PHE A 77 -5.36 7.47 -4.88
C PHE A 77 -5.18 8.21 -3.55
N LEU A 78 -4.40 9.29 -3.57
CA LEU A 78 -4.17 10.15 -2.40
C LEU A 78 -5.33 11.14 -2.28
N LEU A 79 -5.95 11.21 -1.09
CA LEU A 79 -6.92 12.23 -0.75
C LEU A 79 -6.22 13.54 -0.40
N GLY A 80 -6.76 14.65 -0.91
CA GLY A 80 -6.19 15.99 -0.77
C GLY A 80 -5.78 16.53 -2.15
N HIS A 81 -6.65 17.37 -2.71
CA HIS A 81 -6.53 17.88 -4.08
C HIS A 81 -5.28 18.75 -4.34
N GLU A 82 -4.61 19.21 -3.29
CA GLU A 82 -3.49 20.16 -3.37
C GLU A 82 -2.21 19.55 -3.93
N TRP A 83 -2.07 18.22 -3.92
CA TRP A 83 -0.81 17.56 -4.24
C TRP A 83 -0.66 17.18 -5.72
N ASN A 84 -1.76 17.07 -6.47
CA ASN A 84 -1.80 16.67 -7.89
C ASN A 84 -0.84 15.50 -8.25
N ILE A 85 -0.75 14.48 -7.39
CA ILE A 85 0.08 13.29 -7.62
C ILE A 85 -0.77 12.17 -8.21
N GLY A 86 -0.43 11.76 -9.42
CA GLY A 86 -0.85 10.48 -9.99
C GLY A 86 0.18 9.41 -9.67
N PHE A 87 -0.28 8.23 -9.24
CA PHE A 87 0.58 7.06 -9.12
C PHE A 87 -0.08 5.82 -9.73
N ASN A 88 0.75 4.85 -10.08
CA ASN A 88 0.33 3.54 -10.54
C ASN A 88 1.19 2.48 -9.88
N PHE A 89 0.65 1.28 -9.74
CA PHE A 89 1.30 0.19 -9.04
C PHE A 89 0.99 -1.11 -9.76
N SER A 90 1.96 -2.00 -9.80
CA SER A 90 1.88 -3.31 -10.43
C SER A 90 2.69 -4.27 -9.58
N HIS A 91 2.20 -5.49 -9.47
CA HIS A 91 2.87 -6.57 -8.77
C HIS A 91 2.96 -7.72 -9.74
N SER A 92 4.16 -8.22 -9.98
CA SER A 92 4.40 -9.43 -10.74
C SER A 92 5.04 -10.46 -9.83
N GLY A 93 4.50 -11.66 -9.84
CA GLY A 93 5.00 -12.81 -9.13
C GLY A 93 4.45 -14.07 -9.74
N SER A 94 5.31 -15.08 -9.88
CA SER A 94 4.88 -16.45 -10.19
C SER A 94 4.15 -16.99 -8.95
N GLY A 95 2.94 -17.50 -9.15
CA GLY A 95 2.18 -18.21 -8.12
C GLY A 95 2.90 -19.44 -7.62
#